data_AF-A0A952GKV9-F1
#
_entry.id   AF-A0A952GKV9-F1
#
_cell.length_a   1.000
_cell.length_b   1.000
_cell.length_c   1.000
_cell.angle_alpha   90.00
_cell.angle_beta   90.00
_cell.angle_gamma   90.00
#
_symmetry.space_group_name_H-M   'P 1'
#
loop_
_entity.id
_entity.type
_entity.pdbx_description
1 polymer ?
#
loop_
_entity_poly.entity_id
_entity_poly.type
_entity_poly.pdbx_seq_one_letter_code
_entity_poly.pdbx_strand_id
1 'polypeptide(L)'
;MADDGARRGRSPDRHRSTYRRYSGGPDPLAPPVDLAEALEHIGEDVMAGYSPERAMQEFLRRGGQDRQGLDELARQVARKRQDLLQRHRLDGTLQEVRELLDRAVLEERKQLARDVDMDDADRTFREVQLENLPASTAAAVSELATYDWQSAEARADYERIKDLLGRELLDQRFAGMKQALEGATDEDRAAINEMLGDLNTLLEKHRLGEDTSADFDEFMDKHGDFFPENPQNIDELLDALAQRSAAAQRMLNSMTPEQREELMALSAQAFGSPELMDSLGRLDSNLQALRPGEDWGSSEEFGGEQGVGLGDGTGVFQDLAELDALSDQLSQSYDGARMDDVDLDALARQLGDDAAVSARTLQELERALRDSGYLRRTSDGQLRLSPKAMRQLGKALLRDVANRLSGRQGQRDLRTAGAADERSGATREWAFGDTEPWDVPR
;
A
#
# COMPACT_ATOMS: atom_id res chain seq x y z
N MET A 1 -74.86 -47.75 0.59
CA MET A 1 -73.75 -48.46 1.26
C MET A 1 -72.49 -47.69 0.90
N ALA A 2 -72.13 -46.64 1.64
CA ALA A 2 -71.57 -46.60 2.99
C ALA A 2 -70.09 -47.04 3.04
N ASP A 3 -69.31 -46.17 3.72
CA ASP A 3 -67.96 -46.31 4.32
C ASP A 3 -66.81 -45.67 3.53
N ASP A 4 -66.29 -44.46 3.81
CA ASP A 4 -65.71 -43.79 5.01
C ASP A 4 -64.17 -43.87 5.10
N GLY A 5 -63.55 -42.72 5.42
CA GLY A 5 -62.24 -42.59 6.05
C GLY A 5 -60.94 -42.65 5.22
N ALA A 6 -60.29 -41.50 4.99
CA ALA A 6 -58.99 -41.17 5.62
C ALA A 6 -58.23 -40.00 4.94
N ARG A 7 -57.94 -38.97 5.73
CA ARG A 7 -57.00 -37.88 5.45
C ARG A 7 -55.54 -38.37 5.53
N ARG A 8 -54.70 -38.00 4.55
CA ARG A 8 -53.24 -37.80 4.68
C ARG A 8 -52.88 -36.67 3.71
N GLY A 9 -52.56 -35.45 4.13
CA GLY A 9 -51.40 -35.10 4.94
C GLY A 9 -50.21 -34.85 4.01
N ARG A 10 -50.13 -33.66 3.38
CA ARG A 10 -48.95 -33.19 2.62
C ARG A 10 -47.74 -33.25 3.54
N SER A 11 -46.72 -34.02 3.18
CA SER A 11 -45.41 -33.99 3.85
C SER A 11 -44.71 -32.66 3.55
N PRO A 12 -44.00 -32.05 4.52
CA PRO A 12 -43.15 -30.90 4.26
C PRO A 12 -41.94 -31.34 3.45
N ASP A 13 -41.59 -30.54 2.43
CA ASP A 13 -40.38 -30.69 1.64
C ASP A 13 -39.16 -30.78 2.57
N ARG A 14 -38.50 -31.95 2.54
CA ARG A 14 -37.18 -32.10 3.15
C ARG A 14 -36.22 -31.23 2.36
N HIS A 15 -35.70 -30.18 2.99
CA HIS A 15 -34.60 -29.38 2.48
C HIS A 15 -33.46 -30.34 2.04
N ARG A 16 -33.29 -30.50 0.73
CA ARG A 16 -32.12 -31.17 0.16
C ARG A 16 -30.94 -30.21 0.34
N SER A 17 -30.03 -30.53 1.25
CA SER A 17 -28.72 -29.90 1.31
C SER A 17 -27.94 -30.27 0.05
N THR A 18 -27.76 -29.32 -0.85
CA THR A 18 -26.83 -29.46 -1.98
C THR A 18 -25.46 -29.02 -1.54
N TYR A 19 -24.53 -29.96 -1.43
CA TYR A 19 -23.11 -29.67 -1.26
C TYR A 19 -22.53 -29.24 -2.62
N ARG A 20 -22.01 -28.01 -2.68
CA ARG A 20 -21.20 -27.50 -3.80
C ARG A 20 -19.75 -27.38 -3.35
N ARG A 21 -18.80 -27.49 -4.29
CA ARG A 21 -17.40 -27.15 -4.03
C ARG A 21 -17.32 -25.68 -3.61
N TYR A 22 -16.54 -25.41 -2.57
CA TYR A 22 -16.29 -24.07 -2.08
C TYR A 22 -15.61 -23.23 -3.15
N SER A 23 -16.28 -22.15 -3.57
CA SER A 23 -15.79 -21.20 -4.57
C SER A 23 -15.39 -19.92 -3.85
N GLY A 24 -14.21 -19.93 -3.22
CA GLY A 24 -13.46 -18.73 -2.79
C GLY A 24 -14.26 -17.60 -2.10
N GLY A 25 -15.30 -17.93 -1.34
CA GLY A 25 -16.02 -16.97 -0.47
C GLY A 25 -15.48 -17.02 0.96
N PRO A 26 -16.11 -16.34 1.94
CA PRO A 26 -15.75 -16.47 3.35
C PRO A 26 -15.95 -17.90 3.85
N ASP A 27 -15.15 -18.34 4.83
CA ASP A 27 -15.30 -19.64 5.48
C ASP A 27 -16.74 -19.78 6.02
N PRO A 28 -17.55 -20.75 5.54
CA PRO A 28 -18.93 -20.93 6.01
C PRO A 28 -19.02 -21.34 7.49
N LEU A 29 -17.89 -21.62 8.14
CA LEU A 29 -17.79 -21.94 9.57
C LEU A 29 -17.26 -20.77 10.43
N ALA A 30 -16.89 -19.63 9.84
CA ALA A 30 -16.53 -18.46 10.61
C ALA A 30 -17.75 -17.99 11.45
N PRO A 31 -17.57 -17.68 12.75
CA PRO A 31 -18.65 -17.11 13.54
C PRO A 31 -19.15 -15.82 12.88
N PRO A 32 -20.47 -15.57 12.85
CA PRO A 32 -21.01 -14.37 12.23
C PRO A 32 -20.41 -13.12 12.87
N VAL A 33 -20.15 -12.09 12.05
CA VAL A 33 -19.67 -10.79 12.53
C VAL A 33 -20.54 -10.33 13.70
N ASP A 34 -19.93 -10.07 14.86
CA ASP A 34 -20.69 -9.59 16.01
C ASP A 34 -21.12 -8.14 15.79
N LEU A 35 -22.37 -7.98 15.39
CA LEU A 35 -22.98 -6.66 15.16
C LEU A 35 -23.44 -6.01 16.46
N ALA A 36 -23.41 -6.71 17.61
CA ALA A 36 -23.94 -6.18 18.85
C ALA A 36 -23.20 -4.91 19.29
N GLU A 37 -21.87 -4.96 19.28
CA GLU A 37 -21.00 -3.84 19.64
C GLU A 37 -21.24 -2.63 18.72
N ALA A 38 -21.16 -2.84 17.41
CA ALA A 38 -21.39 -1.76 16.44
C ALA A 38 -22.79 -1.16 16.58
N LEU A 39 -23.83 -1.99 16.77
CA LEU A 39 -25.19 -1.49 16.96
C LEU A 39 -25.35 -0.71 18.26
N GLU A 40 -24.67 -1.10 19.34
CA GLU A 40 -24.68 -0.40 20.62
C GLU A 40 -24.08 1.01 20.48
N HIS A 41 -22.88 1.11 19.92
CA HIS A 41 -22.22 2.40 19.66
C HIS A 41 -23.03 3.29 18.70
N ILE A 42 -23.49 2.73 17.59
CA ILE A 42 -24.32 3.47 16.63
C ILE A 42 -25.61 3.96 17.30
N GLY A 43 -26.22 3.14 18.15
CA GLY A 43 -27.44 3.52 18.85
C GLY A 43 -27.24 4.60 19.90
N GLU A 44 -26.11 4.58 20.61
CA GLU A 44 -25.75 5.65 21.56
C GLU A 44 -25.60 6.99 20.84
N ASP A 45 -24.87 7.03 19.73
CA ASP A 45 -24.69 8.25 18.92
C ASP A 45 -26.02 8.72 18.30
N VAL A 46 -26.87 7.81 17.83
CA VAL A 46 -28.20 8.17 17.31
C VAL A 46 -29.09 8.74 18.43
N MET A 47 -29.01 8.20 19.64
CA MET A 47 -29.72 8.73 20.81
C MET A 47 -29.17 10.09 21.26
N ALA A 48 -27.87 10.35 21.04
CA ALA A 48 -27.23 11.63 21.25
C ALA A 48 -27.59 12.69 20.19
N GLY A 49 -28.32 12.31 19.13
CA GLY A 49 -28.85 13.21 18.10
C GLY A 49 -28.11 13.15 16.76
N TYR A 50 -27.17 12.23 16.57
CA TYR A 50 -26.50 12.03 15.29
C TYR A 50 -27.35 11.20 14.31
N SER A 51 -27.11 11.34 13.00
CA SER A 51 -27.74 10.46 12.02
C SER A 51 -27.14 9.06 12.11
N PRO A 52 -27.91 7.98 11.84
CA PRO A 52 -27.38 6.62 11.82
C PRO A 52 -26.22 6.42 10.84
N GLU A 53 -26.19 7.20 9.76
CA GLU A 53 -25.09 7.22 8.80
C GLU A 53 -23.81 7.79 9.41
N ARG A 54 -23.89 8.95 10.07
CA ARG A 54 -22.74 9.52 10.78
C ARG A 54 -22.27 8.66 11.93
N ALA A 55 -23.19 8.08 12.70
CA ALA A 55 -22.87 7.18 13.80
C ALA A 55 -22.13 5.92 13.30
N MET A 56 -22.54 5.38 12.16
CA MET A 56 -21.85 4.26 11.52
C MET A 56 -20.45 4.66 11.02
N GLN A 57 -20.33 5.79 10.31
CA GLN A 57 -19.04 6.32 9.86
C GLN A 57 -18.09 6.55 11.03
N GLU A 58 -18.60 7.12 12.12
CA GLU A 58 -17.83 7.40 13.31
C GLU A 58 -17.35 6.12 14.01
N PHE A 59 -18.18 5.07 14.04
CA PHE A 59 -17.78 3.76 14.52
C PHE A 59 -16.69 3.14 13.63
N LEU A 60 -16.85 3.17 12.30
CA LEU A 60 -15.82 2.67 11.37
C LEU A 60 -14.50 3.43 11.53
N ARG A 61 -14.59 4.74 11.72
CA ARG A 61 -13.46 5.63 11.92
C ARG A 61 -12.68 5.30 13.19
N ARG A 62 -13.37 5.14 14.33
CA ARG A 62 -12.74 4.80 15.62
C ARG A 62 -12.32 3.33 15.73
N GLY A 63 -13.07 2.43 15.10
CA GLY A 63 -12.95 0.98 15.27
C GLY A 63 -13.72 0.45 16.48
N GLY A 64 -13.75 -0.87 16.61
CA GLY A 64 -14.27 -1.58 17.78
C GLY A 64 -13.22 -1.76 18.87
N GLN A 65 -13.60 -2.38 19.99
CA GLN A 65 -12.74 -2.63 21.15
C GLN A 65 -11.50 -3.45 20.81
N ASP A 66 -11.64 -4.44 19.91
CA ASP A 66 -10.59 -5.40 19.57
C ASP A 66 -9.94 -5.15 18.19
N ARG A 67 -10.38 -4.13 17.44
CA ARG A 67 -9.96 -3.92 16.05
C ARG A 67 -9.63 -2.46 15.75
N GLN A 68 -8.59 -2.25 14.96
CA GLN A 68 -8.16 -0.91 14.54
C GLN A 68 -9.24 -0.28 13.64
N GLY A 69 -9.59 0.97 13.94
CA GLY A 69 -10.43 1.80 13.08
C GLY A 69 -9.65 2.46 11.95
N LEU A 70 -10.37 3.09 11.04
CA LEU A 70 -9.78 3.80 9.89
C LEU A 70 -8.84 4.92 10.32
N ASP A 71 -9.09 5.60 11.44
CA ASP A 71 -8.19 6.65 11.96
C ASP A 71 -6.83 6.08 12.38
N GLU A 72 -6.77 4.86 12.90
CA GLU A 72 -5.49 4.23 13.25
C GLU A 72 -4.77 3.76 11.99
N LEU A 73 -5.49 3.17 11.04
CA LEU A 73 -4.93 2.76 9.74
C LEU A 73 -4.37 3.97 8.97
N ALA A 74 -5.14 5.06 8.87
CA ALA A 74 -4.71 6.30 8.22
C ALA A 74 -3.49 6.92 8.93
N ARG A 75 -3.44 6.86 10.27
CA ARG A 75 -2.25 7.27 11.02
C ARG A 75 -1.04 6.38 10.76
N GLN A 76 -1.22 5.08 10.55
CA GLN A 76 -0.12 4.18 10.15
C GLN A 76 0.39 4.50 8.74
N VAL A 77 -0.53 4.70 7.77
CA VAL A 77 -0.19 5.13 6.41
C VAL A 77 0.63 6.43 6.45
N ALA A 78 0.12 7.47 7.13
CA ALA A 78 0.80 8.76 7.23
C ALA A 78 2.19 8.65 7.90
N ARG A 79 2.32 7.82 8.94
CA ARG A 79 3.62 7.53 9.58
C ARG A 79 4.58 6.84 8.63
N LYS A 80 4.13 5.83 7.88
CA LYS A 80 4.98 5.11 6.92
C LYS A 80 5.43 6.03 5.78
N ARG A 81 4.53 6.87 5.26
CA ARG A 81 4.86 7.90 4.25
C ARG A 81 5.95 8.84 4.76
N GLN A 82 5.77 9.39 5.96
CA GLN A 82 6.75 10.28 6.58
C GLN A 82 8.10 9.59 6.80
N ASP A 83 8.08 8.32 7.22
CA ASP A 83 9.27 7.51 7.46
C ASP A 83 10.10 7.29 6.18
N LEU A 84 9.44 7.02 5.04
CA LEU A 84 10.11 6.90 3.74
C LEU A 84 10.81 8.21 3.35
N LEU A 85 10.12 9.35 3.46
CA LEU A 85 10.68 10.66 3.12
C LEU A 85 11.82 11.10 4.05
N GLN A 86 11.76 10.70 5.32
CA GLN A 86 12.77 11.05 6.32
C GLN A 86 14.00 10.16 6.31
N ARG A 87 13.89 8.92 5.81
CA ARG A 87 15.03 8.01 5.75
C ARG A 87 15.83 8.16 4.48
N HIS A 88 15.15 8.36 3.35
CA HIS A 88 15.76 8.29 2.03
C HIS A 88 16.20 9.65 1.47
N ARG A 89 17.14 9.62 0.52
CA ARG A 89 17.58 10.76 -0.30
C ARG A 89 17.92 10.27 -1.71
N LEU A 90 17.63 11.08 -2.73
CA LEU A 90 17.60 10.65 -4.14
C LEU A 90 18.96 10.72 -4.88
N ASP A 91 20.06 10.92 -4.17
CA ASP A 91 21.39 11.12 -4.75
C ASP A 91 22.32 9.90 -4.63
N GLY A 92 21.79 8.73 -4.27
CA GLY A 92 22.58 7.53 -4.01
C GLY A 92 23.41 7.07 -5.21
N THR A 93 22.83 7.05 -6.42
CA THR A 93 23.60 6.71 -7.63
C THR A 93 24.63 7.74 -8.00
N LEU A 94 24.32 9.04 -7.87
CA LEU A 94 25.29 10.11 -8.14
C LEU A 94 26.48 10.01 -7.18
N GLN A 95 26.22 9.64 -5.92
CA GLN A 95 27.26 9.37 -4.94
C GLN A 95 28.09 8.14 -5.32
N GLU A 96 27.46 7.02 -5.69
CA GLU A 96 28.16 5.79 -6.09
C GLU A 96 29.04 6.03 -7.33
N VAL A 97 28.52 6.77 -8.33
CA VAL A 97 29.29 7.17 -9.52
C VAL A 97 30.50 8.03 -9.13
N ARG A 98 30.34 8.97 -8.19
CA ARG A 98 31.45 9.79 -7.69
C ARG A 98 32.51 8.93 -7.00
N GLU A 99 32.11 8.00 -6.15
CA GLU A 99 33.02 7.10 -5.44
C GLU A 99 33.78 6.17 -6.39
N LEU A 100 33.12 5.63 -7.43
CA LEU A 100 33.75 4.83 -8.48
C LEU A 100 34.73 5.65 -9.31
N LEU A 101 34.35 6.89 -9.66
CA LEU A 101 35.22 7.81 -10.41
C LEU A 101 36.48 8.15 -9.60
N ASP A 102 36.31 8.53 -8.33
CA ASP A 102 37.42 8.86 -7.44
C ASP A 102 38.37 7.67 -7.27
N ARG A 103 37.83 6.46 -7.17
CA ARG A 103 38.63 5.23 -7.13
C ARG A 103 39.38 4.99 -8.43
N ALA A 104 38.73 5.12 -9.59
CA ALA A 104 39.37 4.95 -10.88
C ALA A 104 40.53 5.93 -11.07
N VAL A 105 40.32 7.21 -10.77
CA VAL A 105 41.37 8.24 -10.85
C VAL A 105 42.52 7.94 -9.87
N LEU A 106 42.20 7.47 -8.66
CA LEU A 106 43.22 7.09 -7.67
C LEU A 106 44.06 5.89 -8.13
N GLU A 107 43.44 4.85 -8.67
CA GLU A 107 44.16 3.67 -9.18
C GLU A 107 45.00 3.99 -10.42
N GLU A 108 44.54 4.87 -11.30
CA GLU A 108 45.33 5.33 -12.44
C GLU A 108 46.56 6.12 -11.96
N ARG A 109 46.41 7.04 -11.02
CA ARG A 109 47.55 7.78 -10.44
C ARG A 109 48.57 6.84 -9.79
N LYS A 110 48.12 5.80 -9.09
CA LYS A 110 49.01 4.79 -8.51
C LYS A 110 49.76 4.01 -9.59
N GLN A 111 49.11 3.68 -10.70
CA GLN A 111 49.72 2.97 -11.81
C GLN A 111 50.75 3.85 -12.53
N LEU A 112 50.42 5.11 -12.83
CA LEU A 112 51.35 6.08 -13.43
C LEU A 112 52.61 6.31 -12.59
N ALA A 113 52.48 6.33 -11.26
CA ALA A 113 53.61 6.46 -10.34
C ALA A 113 54.51 5.21 -10.28
N ARG A 114 54.00 4.03 -10.68
CA ARG A 114 54.73 2.75 -10.69
C ARG A 114 55.34 2.43 -12.04
N ASP A 115 54.79 2.98 -13.11
CA ASP A 115 55.23 2.72 -14.47
C ASP A 115 56.50 3.54 -14.79
N VAL A 116 57.65 2.91 -14.55
CA VAL A 116 58.99 3.46 -14.81
C VAL A 116 59.39 3.41 -16.28
N ASP A 117 58.70 2.63 -17.11
CA ASP A 117 59.03 2.47 -18.53
C ASP A 117 58.31 3.49 -19.42
N MET A 118 57.33 4.22 -18.87
CA MET A 118 56.61 5.30 -19.54
C MET A 118 57.46 6.56 -19.71
N ASP A 119 57.31 7.23 -20.87
CA ASP A 119 57.95 8.51 -21.15
C ASP A 119 57.50 9.58 -20.15
N ASP A 120 58.45 10.38 -19.66
CA ASP A 120 58.19 11.39 -18.63
C ASP A 120 57.23 12.49 -19.10
N ALA A 121 57.22 12.83 -20.41
CA ALA A 121 56.30 13.83 -20.94
C ALA A 121 54.87 13.28 -21.01
N ASP A 122 54.71 12.01 -21.39
CA ASP A 122 53.41 11.33 -21.42
C ASP A 122 52.83 11.15 -20.02
N ARG A 123 53.66 10.73 -19.05
CA ARG A 123 53.27 10.64 -17.63
C ARG A 123 52.78 11.98 -17.11
N THR A 124 53.58 13.04 -17.32
CA THR A 124 53.24 14.40 -16.88
C THR A 124 51.94 14.89 -17.51
N PHE A 125 51.74 14.65 -18.81
CA PHE A 125 50.52 15.05 -19.50
C PHE A 125 49.28 14.38 -18.90
N ARG A 126 49.34 13.07 -18.63
CA ARG A 126 48.26 12.32 -17.99
C ARG A 126 47.98 12.77 -16.57
N GLU A 127 49.02 13.03 -15.77
CA GLU A 127 48.87 13.59 -14.42
C GLU A 127 48.15 14.94 -14.45
N VAL A 128 48.58 15.85 -15.32
CA VAL A 128 47.94 17.16 -15.51
C VAL A 128 46.48 17.03 -15.94
N GLN A 129 46.15 16.08 -16.82
CA GLN A 129 44.77 15.83 -17.23
C GLN A 129 43.92 15.34 -16.05
N LEU A 130 44.41 14.39 -15.25
CA LEU A 130 43.70 13.88 -14.08
C LEU A 130 43.61 14.91 -12.93
N GLU A 131 44.51 15.89 -12.88
CA GLU A 131 44.46 16.99 -11.90
C GLU A 131 43.49 18.11 -12.30
N ASN A 132 43.29 18.32 -13.60
CA ASN A 132 42.42 19.38 -14.14
C ASN A 132 41.01 18.90 -14.50
N LEU A 133 40.56 17.78 -13.91
CA LEU A 133 39.20 17.29 -14.14
C LEU A 133 38.15 18.31 -13.68
N PRO A 134 37.01 18.43 -14.40
CA PRO A 134 35.89 19.26 -14.00
C PRO A 134 35.39 18.93 -12.60
N ALA A 135 34.85 19.93 -11.90
CA ALA A 135 34.30 19.75 -10.56
C ALA A 135 33.00 18.92 -10.52
N SER A 136 32.27 18.82 -11.65
CA SER A 136 31.07 17.99 -11.75
C SER A 136 31.42 16.58 -12.20
N THR A 137 30.78 15.59 -11.56
CA THR A 137 31.04 14.16 -11.80
C THR A 137 30.69 13.81 -13.24
N ALA A 138 29.57 14.33 -13.77
CA ALA A 138 29.16 14.11 -15.15
C ALA A 138 30.18 14.60 -16.18
N ALA A 139 30.71 15.82 -16.00
CA ALA A 139 31.68 16.37 -16.93
C ALA A 139 33.02 15.62 -16.86
N ALA A 140 33.46 15.23 -15.66
CA ALA A 140 34.65 14.41 -15.49
C ALA A 140 34.50 13.02 -16.15
N VAL A 141 33.35 12.36 -15.99
CA VAL A 141 33.06 11.07 -16.66
C VAL A 141 33.06 11.23 -18.18
N SER A 142 32.51 12.32 -18.70
CA SER A 142 32.49 12.61 -20.14
C SER A 142 33.89 12.87 -20.69
N GLU A 143 34.71 13.66 -20.00
CA GLU A 143 36.09 13.93 -20.42
C GLU A 143 36.94 12.64 -20.43
N LEU A 144 36.76 11.79 -19.42
CA LEU A 144 37.45 10.51 -19.29
C LEU A 144 36.94 9.43 -20.25
N ALA A 145 35.88 9.69 -21.02
CA ALA A 145 35.34 8.70 -21.96
C ALA A 145 36.31 8.32 -23.07
N THR A 146 37.20 9.24 -23.45
CA THR A 146 38.24 9.03 -24.46
C THR A 146 39.62 8.78 -23.84
N TYR A 147 39.70 8.68 -22.51
CA TYR A 147 40.95 8.49 -21.79
C TYR A 147 41.46 7.05 -21.93
N ASP A 148 42.76 6.92 -22.22
CA ASP A 148 43.43 5.63 -22.37
C ASP A 148 44.03 5.15 -21.03
N TRP A 149 43.19 4.48 -20.25
CA TRP A 149 43.52 3.92 -18.94
C TRP A 149 44.66 2.91 -19.00
N GLN A 150 45.73 3.13 -18.22
CA GLN A 150 46.82 2.18 -18.07
C GLN A 150 46.55 1.14 -16.99
N SER A 151 45.83 1.54 -15.94
CA SER A 151 45.40 0.61 -14.90
C SER A 151 44.20 -0.20 -15.36
N ALA A 152 44.34 -1.52 -15.36
CA ALA A 152 43.23 -2.43 -15.62
C ALA A 152 42.12 -2.28 -14.56
N GLU A 153 42.48 -1.96 -13.31
CA GLU A 153 41.52 -1.70 -12.23
C GLU A 153 40.77 -0.39 -12.46
N ALA A 154 41.47 0.69 -12.84
CA ALA A 154 40.83 1.97 -13.12
C ALA A 154 39.88 1.89 -14.31
N ARG A 155 40.30 1.19 -15.38
CA ARG A 155 39.42 0.91 -16.51
C ARG A 155 38.17 0.14 -16.09
N ALA A 156 38.34 -0.90 -15.28
CA ALA A 156 37.20 -1.69 -14.81
C ALA A 156 36.23 -0.87 -13.96
N ASP A 157 36.73 -0.01 -13.06
CA ASP A 157 35.89 0.88 -12.26
C ASP A 157 35.16 1.92 -13.13
N TYR A 158 35.82 2.46 -14.16
CA TYR A 158 35.18 3.36 -15.12
C TYR A 158 34.10 2.68 -15.98
N GLU A 159 34.34 1.46 -16.47
CA GLU A 159 33.32 0.67 -17.20
C GLU A 159 32.10 0.39 -16.30
N ARG A 160 32.31 0.09 -15.01
CA ARG A 160 31.21 -0.10 -14.04
C ARG A 160 30.32 1.12 -13.88
N ILE A 161 30.84 2.34 -14.03
CA ILE A 161 30.02 3.57 -13.99
C ILE A 161 28.99 3.56 -15.11
N LYS A 162 29.40 3.20 -16.34
CA LYS A 162 28.50 3.13 -17.49
C LYS A 162 27.45 2.04 -17.30
N ASP A 163 27.88 0.87 -16.84
CA ASP A 163 26.98 -0.25 -16.60
C ASP A 163 25.96 0.06 -15.51
N LEU A 164 26.38 0.69 -14.41
CA LEU A 164 25.51 1.12 -13.32
C LEU A 164 24.44 2.09 -13.83
N LEU A 165 24.85 3.15 -14.52
CA LEU A 165 23.93 4.18 -15.02
C LEU A 165 22.94 3.62 -16.03
N GLY A 166 23.42 2.77 -16.95
CA GLY A 166 22.58 2.10 -17.93
C GLY A 166 21.55 1.21 -17.28
N ARG A 167 21.96 0.36 -16.32
CA ARG A 167 21.05 -0.51 -15.58
C ARG A 167 20.00 0.29 -14.81
N GLU A 168 20.43 1.32 -14.11
CA GLU A 168 19.57 2.05 -13.20
C GLU A 168 18.44 2.78 -13.95
N LEU A 169 18.76 3.49 -15.03
CA LEU A 169 17.75 4.21 -15.84
C LEU A 169 16.71 3.30 -16.47
N LEU A 170 17.12 2.09 -16.86
CA LEU A 170 16.23 1.09 -17.41
C LEU A 170 15.33 0.52 -16.30
N ASP A 171 15.90 0.12 -15.16
CA ASP A 171 15.18 -0.43 -14.01
C ASP A 171 14.06 0.50 -13.50
N GLN A 172 14.24 1.82 -13.63
CA GLN A 172 13.19 2.81 -13.33
C GLN A 172 11.91 2.65 -14.15
N ARG A 173 12.00 2.11 -15.37
CA ARG A 173 10.90 2.04 -16.33
C ARG A 173 10.27 0.65 -16.38
N PHE A 174 11.10 -0.38 -16.28
CA PHE A 174 10.63 -1.77 -16.27
C PHE A 174 11.19 -2.50 -15.05
N ALA A 175 10.26 -3.00 -14.24
CA ALA A 175 10.57 -3.70 -13.00
C ALA A 175 11.31 -5.02 -13.29
N GLY A 176 12.34 -5.32 -12.50
CA GLY A 176 13.04 -6.61 -12.55
C GLY A 176 14.13 -6.69 -13.63
N MET A 177 14.39 -5.61 -14.36
CA MET A 177 15.49 -5.58 -15.33
C MET A 177 16.88 -5.56 -14.69
N LYS A 178 16.98 -5.17 -13.41
CA LYS A 178 18.24 -5.22 -12.63
C LYS A 178 18.96 -6.58 -12.73
N GLN A 179 18.23 -7.70 -12.66
CA GLN A 179 18.78 -9.05 -12.79
C GLN A 179 19.01 -9.46 -14.25
N ALA A 180 18.19 -9.00 -15.19
CA ALA A 180 18.35 -9.31 -16.61
C ALA A 180 19.57 -8.60 -17.23
N LEU A 181 19.94 -7.43 -16.69
CA LEU A 181 21.02 -6.59 -17.20
C LEU A 181 22.37 -6.79 -16.49
N GLU A 182 22.46 -7.69 -15.51
CA GLU A 182 23.73 -7.98 -14.83
C GLU A 182 24.69 -8.71 -15.78
N GLY A 183 25.63 -7.96 -16.38
CA GLY A 183 26.53 -8.47 -17.41
C GLY A 183 25.93 -8.43 -18.83
N ALA A 184 24.99 -7.52 -19.07
CA ALA A 184 24.29 -7.35 -20.35
C ALA A 184 25.25 -7.29 -21.54
N THR A 185 24.96 -8.10 -22.55
CA THR A 185 25.65 -8.16 -23.83
C THR A 185 25.13 -7.11 -24.81
N ASP A 186 25.84 -6.89 -25.91
CA ASP A 186 25.35 -6.01 -26.99
C ASP A 186 24.04 -6.55 -27.60
N GLU A 187 23.84 -7.87 -27.56
CA GLU A 187 22.59 -8.52 -27.96
C GLU A 187 21.41 -8.14 -27.06
N ASP A 188 21.61 -8.07 -25.73
CA ASP A 188 20.55 -7.69 -24.78
C ASP A 188 20.11 -6.23 -25.01
N ARG A 189 21.07 -5.35 -25.31
CA ARG A 189 20.78 -3.95 -25.68
C ARG A 189 20.00 -3.85 -26.99
N ALA A 190 20.27 -4.71 -27.96
CA ALA A 190 19.52 -4.75 -29.21
C ALA A 190 18.08 -5.22 -28.98
N ALA A 191 17.86 -6.23 -28.13
CA ALA A 191 16.53 -6.72 -27.77
C ALA A 191 15.68 -5.64 -27.08
N ILE A 192 16.27 -4.85 -26.18
CA ILE A 192 15.58 -3.73 -25.51
C ILE A 192 15.20 -2.63 -26.50
N ASN A 193 16.09 -2.29 -27.45
CA ASN A 193 15.77 -1.32 -28.50
C ASN A 193 14.62 -1.80 -29.39
N GLU A 194 14.61 -3.10 -29.75
CA GLU A 194 13.52 -3.71 -30.51
C GLU A 194 12.20 -3.67 -29.72
N MET A 195 12.22 -4.05 -28.44
CA MET A 195 11.06 -3.98 -27.55
C MET A 195 10.50 -2.56 -27.47
N LEU A 196 11.34 -1.54 -27.27
CA LEU A 196 10.90 -0.15 -27.19
C LEU A 196 10.32 0.35 -28.52
N GLY A 197 10.85 -0.11 -29.64
CA GLY A 197 10.31 0.18 -30.97
C GLY A 197 8.91 -0.43 -31.16
N ASP A 198 8.76 -1.70 -30.82
CA ASP A 198 7.49 -2.43 -30.90
C ASP A 198 6.44 -1.83 -29.95
N LEU A 199 6.84 -1.50 -28.72
CA LEU A 199 5.98 -0.85 -27.73
C LEU A 199 5.51 0.53 -28.22
N ASN A 200 6.41 1.38 -28.71
CA ASN A 200 6.02 2.69 -29.24
C ASN A 200 5.05 2.57 -30.42
N THR A 201 5.24 1.56 -31.27
CA THR A 201 4.32 1.27 -32.39
C THR A 201 2.93 0.86 -31.88
N LEU A 202 2.88 -0.02 -30.86
CA LEU A 202 1.64 -0.45 -30.23
C LEU A 202 0.89 0.73 -29.59
N LEU A 203 1.61 1.57 -28.83
CA LEU A 203 1.04 2.75 -28.18
C LEU A 203 0.53 3.79 -29.19
N GLU A 204 1.23 3.96 -30.32
CA GLU A 204 0.78 4.85 -31.37
C GLU A 204 -0.50 4.35 -32.05
N LYS A 205 -0.60 3.05 -32.35
CA LYS A 205 -1.85 2.43 -32.84
C LYS A 205 -3.01 2.66 -31.85
N HIS A 206 -2.76 2.43 -30.55
CA HIS A 206 -3.78 2.62 -29.52
C HIS A 206 -4.23 4.08 -29.41
N ARG A 207 -3.28 5.03 -29.48
CA ARG A 207 -3.59 6.47 -29.52
C ARG A 207 -4.45 6.87 -30.72
N LEU A 208 -4.30 6.17 -31.85
CA LEU A 208 -5.12 6.37 -33.05
C LEU A 208 -6.45 5.59 -33.01
N GLY A 209 -6.65 4.70 -32.04
CA GLY A 209 -7.79 3.79 -31.95
C GLY A 209 -7.78 2.69 -33.02
N GLU A 210 -6.60 2.34 -33.52
CA GLU A 210 -6.37 1.31 -34.54
C GLU A 210 -5.77 0.02 -33.96
N ASP A 211 -5.58 -0.04 -32.64
CA ASP A 211 -5.06 -1.22 -31.97
C ASP A 211 -6.05 -2.39 -32.01
N THR A 212 -5.49 -3.58 -32.15
CA THR A 212 -6.24 -4.84 -32.05
C THR A 212 -5.69 -5.67 -30.91
N SER A 213 -6.54 -6.53 -30.33
CA SER A 213 -6.07 -7.49 -29.31
C SER A 213 -4.96 -8.41 -29.85
N ALA A 214 -4.93 -8.66 -31.16
CA ALA A 214 -3.86 -9.44 -31.79
C ALA A 214 -2.50 -8.71 -31.77
N ASP A 215 -2.48 -7.38 -31.88
CA ASP A 215 -1.24 -6.61 -31.77
C ASP A 215 -0.64 -6.71 -30.35
N PHE A 216 -1.50 -6.73 -29.33
CA PHE A 216 -1.09 -6.94 -27.95
C PHE A 216 -0.56 -8.35 -27.70
N ASP A 217 -1.28 -9.37 -28.18
CA ASP A 217 -0.86 -10.76 -28.04
C ASP A 217 0.49 -10.99 -28.73
N GLU A 218 0.70 -10.45 -29.93
CA GLU A 218 2.00 -10.52 -30.64
C GLU A 218 3.13 -9.82 -29.86
N PHE A 219 2.84 -8.66 -29.27
CA PHE A 219 3.80 -7.95 -28.42
C PHE A 219 4.18 -8.78 -27.18
N MET A 220 3.19 -9.34 -26.48
CA MET A 220 3.42 -10.14 -25.27
C MET A 220 4.10 -11.48 -25.58
N ASP A 221 3.81 -12.10 -26.73
CA ASP A 221 4.49 -13.32 -27.17
C ASP A 221 5.98 -13.09 -27.42
N LYS A 222 6.36 -11.87 -27.86
CA LYS A 222 7.74 -11.51 -28.18
C LYS A 222 8.51 -10.93 -26.99
N HIS A 223 7.84 -10.12 -26.17
CA HIS A 223 8.46 -9.27 -25.14
C HIS A 223 7.89 -9.47 -23.73
N GLY A 224 7.01 -10.44 -23.51
CA GLY A 224 6.33 -10.65 -22.23
C GLY A 224 7.26 -10.90 -21.05
N ASP A 225 8.46 -11.44 -21.30
CA ASP A 225 9.48 -11.69 -20.26
C ASP A 225 9.93 -10.41 -19.53
N PHE A 226 9.77 -9.23 -20.14
CA PHE A 226 10.12 -7.94 -19.54
C PHE A 226 9.02 -7.36 -18.63
N PHE A 227 7.85 -8.01 -18.56
CA PHE A 227 6.67 -7.52 -17.84
C PHE A 227 6.20 -8.51 -16.77
N PRO A 228 6.79 -8.51 -15.56
CA PRO A 228 6.47 -9.48 -14.51
C PRO A 228 5.03 -9.37 -13.99
N GLU A 229 4.38 -8.22 -14.18
CA GLU A 229 2.99 -7.97 -13.79
C GLU A 229 1.98 -8.70 -14.69
N ASN A 230 2.43 -9.22 -15.84
CA ASN A 230 1.63 -10.01 -16.78
C ASN A 230 0.26 -9.36 -17.11
N PRO A 231 0.25 -8.16 -17.73
CA PRO A 231 -0.97 -7.44 -18.05
C PRO A 231 -1.87 -8.30 -18.96
N GLN A 232 -3.19 -8.22 -18.76
CA GLN A 232 -4.15 -9.01 -19.54
C GLN A 232 -4.62 -8.30 -20.81
N ASN A 233 -4.35 -6.99 -20.92
CA ASN A 233 -4.75 -6.16 -22.06
C ASN A 233 -3.86 -4.91 -22.14
N ILE A 234 -4.00 -4.16 -23.25
CA ILE A 234 -3.23 -2.92 -23.51
C ILE A 234 -3.50 -1.88 -22.42
N ASP A 235 -4.73 -1.76 -21.92
CA ASP A 235 -5.06 -0.78 -20.88
C ASP A 235 -4.33 -1.07 -19.56
N GLU A 236 -4.27 -2.32 -19.13
CA GLU A 236 -3.50 -2.73 -17.95
C GLU A 236 -1.99 -2.52 -18.15
N LEU A 237 -1.47 -2.81 -19.35
CA LEU A 237 -0.07 -2.52 -19.69
C LEU A 237 0.22 -1.01 -19.62
N LEU A 238 -0.70 -0.20 -20.15
CA LEU A 238 -0.63 1.26 -20.13
C LEU A 238 -0.67 1.81 -18.71
N ASP A 239 -1.57 1.31 -17.87
CA ASP A 239 -1.70 1.73 -16.48
C ASP A 239 -0.41 1.45 -15.70
N ALA A 240 0.11 0.22 -15.83
CA ALA A 240 1.38 -0.18 -15.22
C ALA A 240 2.56 0.70 -15.68
N LEU A 241 2.70 0.93 -16.98
CA LEU A 241 3.78 1.75 -17.54
C LEU A 241 3.65 3.23 -17.17
N ALA A 242 2.42 3.77 -17.18
CA ALA A 242 2.16 5.15 -16.84
C ALA A 242 2.44 5.41 -15.35
N GLN A 243 2.00 4.54 -14.44
CA GLN A 243 2.25 4.65 -13.01
C GLN A 243 3.75 4.66 -12.70
N ARG A 244 4.54 3.76 -13.32
CA ARG A 244 6.00 3.73 -13.17
C ARG A 244 6.66 4.98 -13.74
N SER A 245 6.24 5.40 -14.93
CA SER A 245 6.83 6.57 -15.59
C SER A 245 6.52 7.87 -14.84
N ALA A 246 5.31 7.99 -14.28
CA ALA A 246 4.94 9.09 -13.40
C ALA A 246 5.79 9.07 -12.12
N ALA A 247 6.02 7.90 -11.50
CA ALA A 247 6.91 7.77 -10.35
C ALA A 247 8.35 8.23 -10.65
N ALA A 248 8.91 7.83 -11.80
CA ALA A 248 10.22 8.29 -12.25
C ALA A 248 10.25 9.81 -12.50
N GLN A 249 9.20 10.38 -13.10
CA GLN A 249 9.11 11.82 -13.32
C GLN A 249 9.03 12.60 -12.01
N ARG A 250 8.24 12.13 -11.03
CA ARG A 250 8.17 12.72 -9.68
C ARG A 250 9.52 12.67 -8.97
N MET A 251 10.25 11.58 -9.14
CA MET A 251 11.62 11.46 -8.63
C MET A 251 12.53 12.54 -9.23
N LEU A 252 12.52 12.72 -10.56
CA LEU A 252 13.28 13.80 -11.21
C LEU A 252 12.82 15.18 -10.72
N ASN A 253 11.51 15.40 -10.56
CA ASN A 253 10.93 16.64 -10.05
C ASN A 253 11.39 16.96 -8.62
N SER A 254 11.66 15.93 -7.83
CA SER A 254 12.09 16.01 -6.42
C SER A 254 13.60 16.24 -6.24
N MET A 255 14.39 16.07 -7.30
CA MET A 255 15.82 16.41 -7.31
C MET A 255 16.06 17.91 -7.54
N THR A 256 17.22 18.40 -7.12
CA THR A 256 17.62 19.77 -7.46
C THR A 256 17.87 19.92 -8.96
N PRO A 257 17.77 21.13 -9.53
CA PRO A 257 18.06 21.38 -10.94
C PRO A 257 19.45 20.87 -11.35
N GLU A 258 20.45 21.06 -10.50
CA GLU A 258 21.84 20.65 -10.75
C GLU A 258 21.99 19.13 -10.76
N GLN A 259 21.36 18.43 -9.81
CA GLN A 259 21.37 16.96 -9.77
C GLN A 259 20.68 16.36 -10.99
N ARG A 260 19.58 16.96 -11.42
CA ARG A 260 18.85 16.52 -12.61
C ARG A 260 19.66 16.72 -13.89
N GLU A 261 20.35 17.85 -14.01
CA GLU A 261 21.25 18.13 -15.14
C GLU A 261 22.45 17.17 -15.14
N GLU A 262 23.06 16.94 -13.98
CA GLU A 262 24.16 15.99 -13.82
C GLU A 262 23.74 14.57 -14.22
N LEU A 263 22.56 14.14 -13.79
CA LEU A 263 22.00 12.84 -14.17
C LEU A 263 21.72 12.74 -15.66
N MET A 264 21.13 13.77 -16.28
CA MET A 264 20.86 13.80 -17.73
C MET A 264 22.14 13.76 -18.57
N ALA A 265 23.22 14.41 -18.09
CA ALA A 265 24.51 14.34 -18.76
C ALA A 265 25.16 12.95 -18.65
N LEU A 266 25.06 12.32 -17.47
CA LEU A 266 25.54 10.96 -17.24
C LEU A 266 24.77 9.92 -18.06
N SER A 267 23.45 10.06 -18.15
CA SER A 267 22.59 9.14 -18.91
C SER A 267 22.90 9.14 -20.40
N ALA A 268 23.11 10.33 -20.98
CA ALA A 268 23.50 10.48 -22.39
C ALA A 268 24.82 9.76 -22.71
N GLN A 269 25.76 9.75 -21.75
CA GLN A 269 27.06 9.11 -21.92
C GLN A 269 27.02 7.58 -21.73
N ALA A 270 26.18 7.07 -20.83
CA ALA A 270 26.14 5.65 -20.47
C ALA A 270 25.63 4.75 -21.61
N PHE A 271 24.64 5.19 -22.37
CA PHE A 271 24.03 4.37 -23.42
C PHE A 271 24.67 4.52 -24.80
N GLY A 272 25.36 5.63 -25.08
CA GLY A 272 26.07 5.86 -26.35
C GLY A 272 25.20 5.96 -27.62
N SER A 273 23.94 5.49 -27.60
CA SER A 273 22.99 5.51 -28.72
C SER A 273 21.89 6.57 -28.50
N PRO A 274 21.84 7.64 -29.33
CA PRO A 274 20.75 8.62 -29.31
C PRO A 274 19.36 8.00 -29.51
N GLU A 275 19.29 6.88 -30.22
CA GLU A 275 18.04 6.21 -30.61
C GLU A 275 17.22 5.71 -29.42
N LEU A 276 17.89 5.24 -28.36
CA LEU A 276 17.24 4.76 -27.15
C LEU A 276 16.59 5.90 -26.37
N MET A 277 17.32 7.01 -26.20
CA MET A 277 16.81 8.22 -25.55
C MET A 277 15.60 8.79 -26.31
N ASP A 278 15.66 8.81 -27.64
CA ASP A 278 14.53 9.22 -28.47
C ASP A 278 13.32 8.29 -28.29
N SER A 279 13.55 6.97 -28.22
CA SER A 279 12.49 5.98 -28.04
C SER A 279 11.82 6.07 -26.68
N LEU A 280 12.60 6.29 -25.61
CA LEU A 280 12.09 6.55 -24.27
C LEU A 280 11.32 7.87 -24.18
N GLY A 281 11.82 8.93 -24.82
CA GLY A 281 11.12 10.22 -24.86
C GLY A 281 9.77 10.15 -25.58
N ARG A 282 9.67 9.35 -26.66
CA ARG A 282 8.39 9.08 -27.35
C ARG A 282 7.44 8.27 -26.47
N LEU A 283 7.95 7.26 -25.77
CA LEU A 283 7.18 6.45 -24.83
C LEU A 283 6.57 7.34 -23.74
N ASP A 284 7.38 8.14 -23.06
CA ASP A 284 6.93 9.06 -21.99
C ASP A 284 5.87 10.04 -22.53
N SER A 285 6.08 10.60 -23.72
CA SER A 285 5.12 11.52 -24.36
C SER A 285 3.78 10.84 -24.68
N ASN A 286 3.81 9.60 -25.17
CA ASN A 286 2.62 8.81 -25.48
C ASN A 286 1.85 8.43 -24.20
N LEU A 287 2.56 7.98 -23.16
CA LEU A 287 1.97 7.63 -21.87
C LEU A 287 1.31 8.85 -21.21
N GLN A 288 1.97 9.99 -21.20
CA GLN A 288 1.40 11.23 -20.65
C GLN A 288 0.13 11.66 -21.41
N ALA A 289 0.09 11.48 -22.74
CA ALA A 289 -1.08 11.79 -23.54
C ALA A 289 -2.25 10.81 -23.31
N LEU A 290 -1.95 9.51 -23.14
CA LEU A 290 -2.95 8.45 -22.94
C LEU A 290 -3.46 8.36 -21.49
N ARG A 291 -2.63 8.73 -20.52
CA ARG A 291 -2.93 8.70 -19.08
C ARG A 291 -2.62 10.05 -18.42
N PRO A 292 -3.37 11.13 -18.77
CA PRO A 292 -3.18 12.45 -18.16
C PRO A 292 -3.63 12.50 -16.69
N GLY A 293 -4.31 11.46 -16.19
CA GLY A 293 -4.76 11.36 -14.81
C GLY A 293 -3.67 10.95 -13.81
N GLU A 294 -2.54 10.43 -14.28
CA GLU A 294 -1.39 10.11 -13.43
C GLU A 294 -0.71 11.37 -12.90
N ASP A 295 -0.01 11.24 -11.77
CA ASP A 295 0.68 12.35 -11.13
C ASP A 295 2.06 12.61 -11.75
N TRP A 296 2.06 13.30 -12.89
CA TRP A 296 3.29 13.67 -13.62
C TRP A 296 4.04 14.86 -13.01
N GLY A 297 3.37 15.66 -12.18
CA GLY A 297 3.79 17.02 -11.84
C GLY A 297 4.26 17.21 -10.40
N SER A 298 3.92 16.28 -9.49
CA SER A 298 4.30 16.45 -8.09
C SER A 298 5.80 16.28 -7.87
N SER A 299 6.23 16.78 -6.72
CA SER A 299 7.58 16.70 -6.19
C SER A 299 7.48 16.48 -4.69
N GLU A 300 8.37 15.67 -4.14
CA GLU A 300 8.49 15.41 -2.72
C GLU A 300 9.80 15.95 -2.18
N GLU A 301 9.82 16.34 -0.91
CA GLU A 301 11.03 16.79 -0.24
C GLU A 301 11.61 15.63 0.58
N PHE A 302 12.81 15.18 0.20
CA PHE A 302 13.53 14.12 0.91
C PHE A 302 14.52 14.74 1.89
N GLY A 303 14.43 14.33 3.15
CA GLY A 303 15.26 14.88 4.24
C GLY A 303 16.25 13.88 4.84
N GLY A 304 16.34 12.67 4.28
CA GLY A 304 17.09 11.57 4.87
C GLY A 304 18.59 11.54 4.59
N GLU A 305 19.25 10.60 5.27
CA GLU A 305 20.69 10.34 5.11
C GLU A 305 20.97 9.13 4.21
N GLN A 306 19.99 8.23 4.02
CA GLN A 306 20.15 7.02 3.21
C GLN A 306 19.98 7.37 1.73
N GLY A 307 21.09 7.48 1.01
CA GLY A 307 21.08 7.56 -0.45
C GLY A 307 20.43 6.31 -1.05
N VAL A 308 19.37 6.50 -1.83
CA VAL A 308 18.76 5.44 -2.64
C VAL A 308 19.25 5.57 -4.08
N GLY A 309 19.43 4.43 -4.75
CA GLY A 309 19.63 4.40 -6.19
C GLY A 309 18.41 4.96 -6.93
N LEU A 310 18.51 5.20 -8.23
CA LEU A 310 17.41 5.72 -9.04
C LEU A 310 16.32 4.65 -9.28
N GLY A 311 16.72 3.39 -9.47
CA GLY A 311 15.83 2.24 -9.59
C GLY A 311 15.15 1.95 -8.26
N ASP A 312 15.94 1.79 -7.19
CA ASP A 312 15.39 1.60 -5.83
C ASP A 312 14.53 2.82 -5.41
N GLY A 313 14.92 4.03 -5.85
CA GLY A 313 14.19 5.28 -5.64
C GLY A 313 12.83 5.31 -6.31
N THR A 314 12.69 4.79 -7.54
CA THR A 314 11.36 4.65 -8.16
C THR A 314 10.44 3.72 -7.38
N GLY A 315 10.98 2.66 -6.78
CA GLY A 315 10.23 1.80 -5.85
C GLY A 315 9.72 2.58 -4.64
N VAL A 316 10.54 3.45 -4.04
CA VAL A 316 10.10 4.34 -2.95
C VAL A 316 8.94 5.25 -3.40
N PHE A 317 8.99 5.79 -4.63
CA PHE A 317 7.88 6.61 -5.15
C PHE A 317 6.61 5.80 -5.45
N GLN A 318 6.74 4.54 -5.87
CA GLN A 318 5.60 3.63 -6.00
C GLN A 318 4.95 3.38 -4.65
N ASP A 319 5.75 3.07 -3.62
CA ASP A 319 5.27 2.91 -2.24
C ASP A 319 4.58 4.20 -1.75
N LEU A 320 5.15 5.38 -2.04
CA LEU A 320 4.52 6.65 -1.69
C LEU A 320 3.17 6.84 -2.40
N ALA A 321 3.07 6.52 -3.70
CA ALA A 321 1.81 6.59 -4.44
C ALA A 321 0.76 5.63 -3.88
N GLU A 322 1.14 4.39 -3.56
CA GLU A 322 0.24 3.42 -2.92
C GLU A 322 -0.24 3.94 -1.56
N LEU A 323 0.66 4.52 -0.75
CA LEU A 323 0.31 5.11 0.54
C LEU A 323 -0.61 6.32 0.40
N ASP A 324 -0.40 7.18 -0.59
CA ASP A 324 -1.27 8.33 -0.86
C ASP A 324 -2.67 7.86 -1.30
N ALA A 325 -2.75 6.87 -2.19
CA ALA A 325 -4.02 6.26 -2.59
C ALA A 325 -4.76 5.61 -1.40
N LEU A 326 -4.05 4.89 -0.54
CA LEU A 326 -4.61 4.31 0.68
C LEU A 326 -5.07 5.40 1.67
N SER A 327 -4.33 6.50 1.80
CA SER A 327 -4.71 7.64 2.64
C SER A 327 -6.04 8.23 2.18
N ASP A 328 -6.22 8.41 0.86
CA ASP A 328 -7.46 8.92 0.28
C ASP A 328 -8.62 7.95 0.51
N GLN A 329 -8.43 6.65 0.26
CA GLN A 329 -9.43 5.60 0.50
C GLN A 329 -9.85 5.54 1.98
N LEU A 330 -8.90 5.59 2.91
CA LEU A 330 -9.15 5.51 4.35
C LEU A 330 -9.80 6.78 4.91
N SER A 331 -9.55 7.94 4.30
CA SER A 331 -10.14 9.22 4.72
C SER A 331 -11.66 9.29 4.55
N GLN A 332 -12.25 8.40 3.73
CA GLN A 332 -13.68 8.40 3.36
C GLN A 332 -14.20 9.80 2.96
N SER A 333 -13.36 10.58 2.30
CA SER A 333 -13.56 12.02 2.12
C SER A 333 -14.66 12.40 1.12
N TYR A 334 -15.23 11.45 0.37
CA TYR A 334 -16.31 11.70 -0.59
C TYR A 334 -17.66 11.09 -0.18
N ASP A 335 -18.74 11.77 -0.57
CA ASP A 335 -20.12 11.31 -0.34
C ASP A 335 -20.35 9.96 -1.04
N GLY A 336 -20.61 8.92 -0.23
CA GLY A 336 -20.86 7.57 -0.72
C GLY A 336 -19.63 6.66 -0.72
N ALA A 337 -18.49 7.08 -0.18
CA ALA A 337 -17.34 6.22 0.08
C ALA A 337 -17.75 4.98 0.87
N ARG A 338 -17.28 3.82 0.40
CA ARG A 338 -17.55 2.52 1.03
C ARG A 338 -16.24 1.88 1.44
N MET A 339 -16.32 1.03 2.44
CA MET A 339 -15.19 0.19 2.79
C MET A 339 -14.84 -0.82 1.67
N ASP A 340 -15.79 -1.09 0.77
CA ASP A 340 -15.56 -1.88 -0.43
C ASP A 340 -14.57 -1.24 -1.42
N ASP A 341 -14.32 0.07 -1.31
CA ASP A 341 -13.42 0.82 -2.20
C ASP A 341 -11.95 0.77 -1.71
N VAL A 342 -11.70 0.22 -0.52
CA VAL A 342 -10.35 0.14 0.06
C VAL A 342 -9.61 -1.07 -0.51
N ASP A 343 -8.42 -0.84 -1.04
CA ASP A 343 -7.54 -1.91 -1.54
C ASP A 343 -6.88 -2.66 -0.36
N LEU A 344 -7.44 -3.83 -0.04
CA LEU A 344 -6.95 -4.67 1.05
C LEU A 344 -5.58 -5.29 0.74
N ASP A 345 -5.24 -5.51 -0.54
CA ASP A 345 -3.98 -6.13 -0.93
C ASP A 345 -2.85 -5.12 -0.83
N ALA A 346 -3.07 -3.88 -1.29
CA ALA A 346 -2.13 -2.77 -1.07
C ALA A 346 -1.95 -2.50 0.43
N LEU A 347 -3.02 -2.53 1.21
CA LEU A 347 -2.95 -2.32 2.66
C LEU A 347 -2.17 -3.45 3.37
N ALA A 348 -2.30 -4.70 2.90
CA ALA A 348 -1.49 -5.83 3.38
C ALA A 348 -0.01 -5.66 3.02
N ARG A 349 0.31 -5.28 1.77
CA ARG A 349 1.69 -5.03 1.33
C ARG A 349 2.34 -3.89 2.12
N GLN A 350 1.61 -2.81 2.35
CA GLN A 350 2.16 -1.60 2.93
C GLN A 350 2.18 -1.61 4.47
N LEU A 351 1.12 -2.08 5.13
CA LEU A 351 1.00 -2.03 6.59
C LEU A 351 1.06 -3.41 7.27
N GLY A 352 1.03 -4.49 6.49
CA GLY A 352 1.04 -5.87 6.99
C GLY A 352 -0.36 -6.50 7.11
N ASP A 353 -0.37 -7.81 7.33
CA ASP A 353 -1.59 -8.62 7.33
C ASP A 353 -2.63 -8.20 8.39
N ASP A 354 -2.17 -7.76 9.57
CA ASP A 354 -3.07 -7.34 10.67
C ASP A 354 -3.92 -6.12 10.29
N ALA A 355 -3.33 -5.19 9.53
CA ALA A 355 -4.01 -4.01 9.04
C ALA A 355 -5.07 -4.43 8.00
N ALA A 356 -4.73 -5.34 7.08
CA ALA A 356 -5.65 -5.86 6.07
C ALA A 356 -6.81 -6.66 6.69
N VAL A 357 -6.55 -7.46 7.72
CA VAL A 357 -7.59 -8.16 8.47
C VAL A 357 -8.52 -7.18 9.18
N SER A 358 -7.98 -6.10 9.76
CA SER A 358 -8.78 -5.07 10.41
C SER A 358 -9.69 -4.36 9.41
N ALA A 359 -9.15 -3.92 8.27
CA ALA A 359 -9.90 -3.31 7.18
C ALA A 359 -10.99 -4.24 6.62
N ARG A 360 -10.66 -5.53 6.40
CA ARG A 360 -11.64 -6.55 5.97
C ARG A 360 -12.76 -6.73 6.98
N THR A 361 -12.43 -6.75 8.28
CA THR A 361 -13.45 -6.87 9.35
C THR A 361 -14.41 -5.67 9.33
N LEU A 362 -13.89 -4.45 9.14
CA LEU A 362 -14.71 -3.25 9.00
C LEU A 362 -15.60 -3.31 7.75
N GLN A 363 -15.08 -3.84 6.63
CA GLN A 363 -15.83 -4.02 5.39
C GLN A 363 -17.00 -5.01 5.55
N GLU A 364 -16.72 -6.16 6.16
CA GLU A 364 -17.74 -7.17 6.46
C GLU A 364 -18.80 -6.62 7.43
N LEU A 365 -18.39 -5.82 8.40
CA LEU A 365 -19.28 -5.18 9.37
C LEU A 365 -20.20 -4.14 8.70
N GLU A 366 -19.66 -3.25 7.87
CA GLU A 366 -20.46 -2.28 7.10
C GLU A 366 -21.49 -3.00 6.22
N ARG A 367 -21.04 -4.04 5.51
CA ARG A 367 -21.89 -4.85 4.64
C ARG A 367 -22.99 -5.56 5.43
N ALA A 368 -22.63 -6.20 6.54
CA ALA A 368 -23.59 -6.90 7.38
C ALA A 368 -24.61 -5.96 8.05
N LEU A 369 -24.23 -4.74 8.46
CA LEU A 369 -25.17 -3.73 8.98
C LEU A 369 -26.21 -3.29 7.94
N ARG A 370 -25.82 -3.23 6.65
CA ARG A 370 -26.71 -2.93 5.53
C ARG A 370 -27.60 -4.13 5.16
N ASP A 371 -27.00 -5.30 4.96
CA ASP A 371 -27.69 -6.51 4.46
C ASP A 371 -28.68 -7.11 5.46
N SER A 372 -28.34 -7.06 6.76
CA SER A 372 -29.20 -7.59 7.84
C SER A 372 -30.48 -6.78 8.08
N GLY A 373 -30.64 -5.67 7.35
CA GLY A 373 -31.78 -4.76 7.41
C GLY A 373 -31.84 -3.99 8.73
N TYR A 374 -30.73 -3.90 9.47
CA TYR A 374 -30.64 -3.06 10.68
C TYR A 374 -30.67 -1.58 10.33
N LEU A 375 -30.03 -1.19 9.24
CA LEU A 375 -30.16 0.14 8.64
C LEU A 375 -31.07 0.03 7.41
N ARG A 376 -32.01 0.97 7.26
CA ARG A 376 -32.89 1.07 6.10
C ARG A 376 -32.80 2.45 5.50
N ARG A 377 -32.64 2.52 4.18
CA ARG A 377 -32.72 3.77 3.45
C ARG A 377 -34.18 4.21 3.33
N THR A 378 -34.50 5.44 3.73
CA THR A 378 -35.83 6.02 3.55
C THR A 378 -36.03 6.50 2.12
N SER A 379 -37.27 6.85 1.77
CA SER A 379 -37.63 7.50 0.49
C SER A 379 -36.79 8.75 0.21
N ASP A 380 -36.32 9.41 1.26
CA ASP A 380 -35.56 10.65 1.20
C ASP A 380 -34.04 10.40 1.08
N GLY A 381 -33.63 9.14 0.88
CA GLY A 381 -32.24 8.74 0.70
C GLY A 381 -31.42 8.58 1.98
N GLN A 382 -31.95 8.92 3.16
CA GLN A 382 -31.23 8.86 4.44
C GLN A 382 -31.28 7.46 5.09
N LEU A 383 -30.22 7.08 5.79
CA LEU A 383 -30.22 5.84 6.59
C LEU A 383 -30.96 6.05 7.92
N ARG A 384 -31.89 5.13 8.24
CA ARG A 384 -32.60 5.05 9.53
C ARG A 384 -32.45 3.68 10.17
N LEU A 385 -32.40 3.64 11.51
CA LEU A 385 -32.45 2.39 12.27
C LEU A 385 -33.80 1.69 12.05
N SER A 386 -33.75 0.40 11.78
CA SER A 386 -34.95 -0.43 11.65
C SER A 386 -35.56 -0.76 13.01
N PRO A 387 -36.84 -1.17 13.06
CA PRO A 387 -37.45 -1.68 14.30
C PRO A 387 -36.70 -2.89 14.90
N LYS A 388 -36.00 -3.66 14.06
CA LYS A 388 -35.16 -4.78 14.50
C LYS A 388 -33.93 -4.27 15.25
N ALA A 389 -33.27 -3.24 14.72
CA ALA A 389 -32.11 -2.59 15.35
C ALA A 389 -32.50 -1.97 16.69
N MET A 390 -33.61 -1.22 16.72
CA MET A 390 -34.12 -0.59 17.95
C MET A 390 -34.44 -1.59 19.06
N ARG A 391 -35.02 -2.76 18.73
CA ARG A 391 -35.27 -3.82 19.73
C ARG A 391 -33.98 -4.43 20.27
N GLN A 392 -32.99 -4.63 19.41
CA GLN A 392 -31.70 -5.18 19.82
C GLN A 392 -30.96 -4.21 20.75
N LEU A 393 -30.93 -2.93 20.37
CA LEU A 393 -30.42 -1.83 21.20
C LEU A 393 -31.11 -1.74 22.56
N GLY A 394 -32.45 -1.76 22.57
CA GLY A 394 -33.21 -1.76 23.83
C GLY A 394 -32.86 -2.94 24.72
N LYS A 395 -32.62 -4.13 24.15
CA LYS A 395 -32.19 -5.32 24.90
C LYS A 395 -30.79 -5.17 25.49
N ALA A 396 -29.85 -4.61 24.73
CA ALA A 396 -28.48 -4.36 25.19
C ALA A 396 -28.46 -3.35 26.35
N LEU A 397 -29.14 -2.21 26.17
CA LEU A 397 -29.26 -1.18 27.20
C LEU A 397 -29.94 -1.68 28.48
N LEU A 398 -31.04 -2.44 28.35
CA LEU A 398 -31.72 -3.05 29.51
C LEU A 398 -30.80 -4.02 30.25
N ARG A 399 -29.97 -4.79 29.52
CA ARG A 399 -29.00 -5.70 30.12
C ARG A 399 -27.91 -4.94 30.86
N ASP A 400 -27.36 -3.88 30.27
CA ASP A 400 -26.32 -3.08 30.92
C ASP A 400 -26.85 -2.35 32.17
N VAL A 401 -28.03 -1.74 32.09
CA VAL A 401 -28.71 -1.15 33.26
C VAL A 401 -28.98 -2.21 34.33
N ALA A 402 -29.44 -3.41 33.96
CA ALA A 402 -29.63 -4.50 34.91
C ALA A 402 -28.32 -4.93 35.56
N ASN A 403 -27.21 -5.00 34.82
CA ASN A 403 -25.88 -5.33 35.36
C ASN A 403 -25.39 -4.24 36.34
N ARG A 404 -25.53 -2.95 35.98
CA ARG A 404 -25.18 -1.82 36.87
C ARG A 404 -26.05 -1.77 38.13
N LEU A 405 -27.33 -2.10 38.02
CA LEU A 405 -28.25 -2.16 39.17
C LEU A 405 -28.05 -3.42 40.02
N SER A 406 -27.62 -4.53 39.40
CA SER A 406 -27.39 -5.82 40.08
C SER A 406 -26.14 -5.82 40.98
N GLY A 407 -25.23 -4.85 40.83
CA GLY A 407 -24.11 -4.65 41.76
C GLY A 407 -24.54 -4.29 43.19
N ARG A 408 -25.81 -3.90 43.41
CA ARG A 408 -26.40 -3.77 44.74
C ARG A 408 -27.10 -5.07 45.15
N GLN A 409 -26.34 -6.14 45.35
CA GLN A 409 -26.83 -7.27 46.15
C GLN A 409 -26.94 -6.85 47.62
N GLY A 410 -28.13 -6.44 48.02
CA GLY A 410 -28.76 -6.98 49.23
C GLY A 410 -28.16 -6.69 50.61
N GLN A 411 -27.17 -5.82 50.79
CA GLN A 411 -26.81 -5.36 52.15
C GLN A 411 -27.66 -4.15 52.55
N ARG A 412 -28.90 -4.43 52.95
CA ARG A 412 -29.59 -3.55 53.91
C ARG A 412 -29.41 -4.18 55.28
N ASP A 413 -28.42 -3.72 56.04
CA ASP A 413 -28.41 -3.90 57.49
C ASP A 413 -29.65 -3.21 58.05
N LEU A 414 -30.72 -3.98 58.25
CA LEU A 414 -31.88 -3.53 58.98
C LEU A 414 -31.50 -3.50 60.46
N ARG A 415 -31.31 -2.29 60.99
CA ARG A 415 -30.92 -2.04 62.40
C ARG A 415 -32.05 -2.28 63.42
N THR A 416 -33.16 -2.88 62.99
CA THR A 416 -34.34 -3.06 63.85
C THR A 416 -35.04 -4.35 63.45
N ALA A 417 -35.17 -5.28 64.41
CA ALA A 417 -36.03 -6.44 64.25
C ALA A 417 -37.46 -5.97 63.98
N GLY A 418 -38.11 -6.54 62.95
CA GLY A 418 -39.51 -6.27 62.66
C GLY A 418 -40.37 -6.55 63.89
N ALA A 419 -41.38 -5.72 64.13
CA ALA A 419 -42.30 -5.90 65.23
C ALA A 419 -43.05 -7.23 65.08
N ALA A 420 -42.79 -8.13 66.04
CA ALA A 420 -43.55 -9.33 66.39
C ALA A 420 -43.94 -10.29 65.24
N ASP A 421 -43.21 -11.42 65.21
CA ASP A 421 -43.64 -12.77 64.81
C ASP A 421 -43.40 -13.26 63.37
N GLU A 422 -42.78 -12.47 62.49
CA GLU A 422 -42.25 -12.98 61.20
C GLU A 422 -40.73 -13.08 61.20
N ARG A 423 -40.20 -14.30 60.96
CA ARG A 423 -38.76 -14.56 60.82
C ARG A 423 -38.24 -13.85 59.55
N SER A 424 -37.41 -12.82 59.72
CA SER A 424 -36.84 -12.06 58.60
C SER A 424 -35.76 -12.81 57.80
N GLY A 425 -35.29 -13.97 58.30
CA GLY A 425 -34.23 -14.75 57.68
C GLY A 425 -32.83 -14.12 57.75
N ALA A 426 -32.69 -12.94 58.39
CA ALA A 426 -31.41 -12.27 58.58
C ALA A 426 -30.66 -12.87 59.79
N THR A 427 -29.36 -13.08 59.64
CA THR A 427 -28.47 -13.54 60.72
C THR A 427 -27.54 -12.41 61.13
N ARG A 428 -27.36 -12.18 62.43
CA ARG A 428 -26.42 -11.20 62.99
C ARG A 428 -25.51 -11.87 64.03
N GLU A 429 -24.26 -11.45 64.11
CA GLU A 429 -23.35 -11.84 65.19
C GLU A 429 -23.79 -11.23 66.53
N TRP A 430 -23.72 -12.02 67.60
CA TRP A 430 -24.15 -11.58 68.92
C TRP A 430 -23.19 -10.55 69.52
N ALA A 431 -23.75 -9.44 70.05
CA ALA A 431 -22.99 -8.43 70.78
C ALA A 431 -23.47 -8.32 72.24
N PHE A 432 -22.53 -8.03 73.13
CA PHE A 432 -22.82 -7.88 74.56
C PHE A 432 -23.79 -6.72 74.81
N GLY A 433 -25.01 -7.04 75.28
CA GLY A 433 -26.09 -6.08 75.52
C GLY A 433 -27.37 -6.32 74.71
N ASP A 434 -27.37 -7.28 73.77
CA ASP A 434 -28.57 -7.62 72.97
C ASP A 434 -29.67 -8.29 73.81
N THR A 435 -30.90 -7.78 73.70
CA THR A 435 -32.09 -8.24 74.46
C THR A 435 -33.08 -9.07 73.64
N GLU A 436 -32.79 -9.31 72.36
CA GLU A 436 -33.64 -10.08 71.45
C GLU A 436 -33.51 -11.60 71.69
N PRO A 437 -34.56 -12.42 71.45
CA PRO A 437 -34.52 -13.87 71.65
C PRO A 437 -33.74 -14.60 70.54
N TRP A 438 -32.90 -15.58 70.90
CA TRP A 438 -32.04 -16.31 69.95
C TRP A 438 -32.57 -17.71 69.69
N ASP A 439 -32.57 -18.15 68.43
CA ASP A 439 -32.92 -19.51 68.05
C ASP A 439 -31.66 -20.38 68.14
N VAL A 440 -31.54 -21.18 69.20
CA VAL A 440 -30.44 -22.13 69.38
C VAL A 440 -30.95 -23.52 68.98
N PRO A 441 -30.40 -24.15 67.93
CA PRO A 441 -30.78 -25.53 67.59
C PRO A 441 -30.33 -26.45 68.74
N ARG A 442 -31.25 -27.23 69.30
CA ARG A 442 -30.96 -28.27 70.30
C ARG A 442 -30.37 -29.52 69.67
#